data_AF-A0A6I4T882-F1
#
_entry.id   AF-A0A6I4T882-F1
#
_cell.length_a   1.000
_cell.length_b   1.000
_cell.length_c   1.000
_cell.angle_alpha   90.00
_cell.angle_beta   90.00
_cell.angle_gamma   90.00
#
_symmetry.space_group_name_H-M   'P 1'
#
loop_
_entity.id
_entity.type
_entity.pdbx_description
1 polymer ?
#
loop_
_entity_poly.entity_id
_entity_poly.type
_entity_poly.pdbx_seq_one_letter_code
_entity_poly.pdbx_strand_id
1 'polypeptide(L)'
;MSIDQLERLAKLHQSGALAGEEFQAEKAKLLAGKSAGGEAGAAPTRTVALDPKWEKRFAFFDANGSPFSKEATAASRELGFGERAGIFFNIWALALGIIYFIYLGIPRRGLGLLLPAIAIAMVLWGFDTFLYFAPNWYWMVLWVIYGVTANYYYYIKIRHGRDEWNPAKDLFS
;
A
#
# COMPACT_ATOMS: atom_id res chain seq x y z
N MET A 1 -24.08 2.23 2.03
CA MET A 1 -25.54 2.01 1.98
C MET A 1 -26.11 2.45 3.32
N SER A 2 -27.05 3.41 3.36
CA SER A 2 -27.82 3.69 4.58
C SER A 2 -29.07 2.81 4.55
N ILE A 3 -29.22 1.96 5.56
CA ILE A 3 -30.38 1.06 5.73
C ILE A 3 -31.69 1.87 5.74
N ASP A 4 -31.61 3.12 6.20
CA ASP A 4 -32.72 4.07 6.31
C ASP A 4 -33.45 4.33 4.97
N GLN A 5 -32.75 4.30 3.83
CA GLN A 5 -33.37 4.54 2.52
C GLN A 5 -34.29 3.38 2.09
N LEU A 6 -33.91 2.14 2.38
CA LEU A 6 -34.76 0.98 2.09
C LEU A 6 -35.96 0.92 3.03
N GLU A 7 -35.76 1.27 4.31
CA GLU A 7 -36.85 1.34 5.28
C GLU A 7 -37.87 2.42 4.90
N ARG A 8 -37.41 3.56 4.38
CA ARG A 8 -38.28 4.63 3.90
C ARG A 8 -39.14 4.19 2.70
N LEU A 9 -38.56 3.48 1.74
CA LEU A 9 -39.31 2.95 0.59
C LEU A 9 -40.32 1.88 1.01
N ALA A 10 -39.95 0.99 1.93
CA ALA A 10 -40.86 -0.02 2.46
C ALA A 10 -42.08 0.62 3.15
N LYS A 11 -41.86 1.71 3.90
CA LYS A 11 -42.95 2.47 4.53
C LYS A 11 -43.86 3.15 3.49
N LEU A 12 -43.31 3.71 2.41
CA LEU A 12 -44.09 4.37 1.35
C LEU A 12 -44.94 3.38 0.54
N HIS A 13 -44.43 2.17 0.30
CA HIS A 13 -45.22 1.10 -0.32
C HIS A 13 -46.34 0.61 0.63
N GLN A 14 -46.04 0.43 1.91
CA GLN A 14 -47.05 0.02 2.90
C GLN A 14 -48.14 1.08 3.10
N SER A 15 -47.83 2.38 2.96
CA SER A 15 -48.83 3.44 3.04
C SER A 15 -49.65 3.62 1.75
N GLY A 16 -49.42 2.79 0.72
CA GLY A 16 -50.08 2.88 -0.58
C GLY A 16 -49.69 4.12 -1.40
N ALA A 17 -48.69 4.87 -0.94
CA ALA A 17 -48.20 6.09 -1.60
C ALA A 17 -47.26 5.79 -2.77
N LEU A 18 -46.82 4.54 -2.89
CA LEU A 18 -45.95 4.05 -3.95
C LEU A 18 -46.54 2.76 -4.52
N ALA A 19 -46.76 2.71 -5.83
CA ALA A 19 -47.30 1.51 -6.47
C ALA A 19 -46.28 0.37 -6.40
N GLY A 20 -46.77 -0.88 -6.41
CA GLY A 20 -45.91 -2.06 -6.31
C GLY A 20 -44.83 -2.11 -7.40
N GLU A 21 -45.15 -1.69 -8.61
CA GLU A 21 -44.22 -1.64 -9.74
C GLU A 21 -43.15 -0.57 -9.55
N GLU A 22 -43.53 0.62 -9.07
CA GLU A 22 -42.62 1.73 -8.79
C GLU A 22 -41.66 1.38 -7.64
N PHE A 23 -42.16 0.74 -6.59
CA PHE A 23 -41.36 0.24 -5.49
C PHE A 23 -40.28 -0.75 -5.96
N GLN A 24 -40.64 -1.70 -6.81
CA GLN A 24 -39.68 -2.67 -7.34
C GLN A 24 -38.65 -1.98 -8.25
N ALA A 25 -39.05 -1.00 -9.05
CA ALA A 25 -38.15 -0.24 -9.90
C ALA A 25 -37.14 0.60 -9.09
N GLU A 26 -37.58 1.30 -8.03
CA GLU A 26 -36.70 2.08 -7.16
C GLU A 26 -35.80 1.21 -6.28
N LYS A 27 -36.35 0.13 -5.71
CA LYS A 27 -35.56 -0.87 -4.98
C LYS A 27 -34.50 -1.49 -5.89
N ALA A 28 -34.84 -1.84 -7.12
CA ALA A 28 -33.89 -2.34 -8.11
C ALA A 28 -32.81 -1.31 -8.45
N LYS A 29 -33.15 -0.02 -8.62
CA LYS A 29 -32.16 1.06 -8.85
C LYS A 29 -31.21 1.25 -7.65
N LEU A 30 -31.73 1.20 -6.42
CA LEU A 30 -30.90 1.33 -5.21
C LEU A 30 -29.98 0.11 -4.99
N LEU A 31 -30.47 -1.09 -5.29
CA LEU A 31 -29.68 -2.31 -5.24
C LEU A 31 -28.65 -2.36 -6.39
N ALA A 32 -29.03 -1.91 -7.59
CA ALA A 32 -28.15 -1.80 -8.75
C ALA A 32 -27.05 -0.75 -8.57
N GLY A 33 -27.34 0.37 -7.90
CA GLY A 33 -26.33 1.37 -7.51
C GLY A 33 -25.26 0.80 -6.55
N LYS A 34 -25.56 -0.30 -5.85
CA LYS A 34 -24.59 -1.05 -5.04
C LYS A 34 -23.93 -2.20 -5.80
N SER A 35 -24.62 -2.86 -6.74
CA SER A 35 -23.99 -3.86 -7.63
C SER A 35 -23.03 -3.20 -8.63
N ALA A 36 -23.21 -1.93 -8.98
CA ALA A 36 -22.21 -1.11 -9.67
C ALA A 36 -20.96 -0.82 -8.80
N GLY A 37 -21.03 -1.07 -7.49
CA GLY A 37 -19.91 -1.08 -6.55
C GLY A 37 -19.43 -2.48 -6.16
N GLY A 38 -19.95 -3.53 -6.81
CA GLY A 38 -19.68 -4.93 -6.51
C GLY A 38 -19.54 -5.74 -7.80
N GLU A 39 -18.31 -5.74 -8.33
CA GLU A 39 -17.75 -6.65 -9.34
C GLU A 39 -18.01 -6.34 -10.85
N ALA A 40 -16.90 -5.90 -11.47
CA ALA A 40 -16.49 -6.04 -12.86
C ALA A 40 -17.24 -5.28 -13.98
N GLY A 41 -16.87 -4.00 -14.12
CA GLY A 41 -16.76 -3.33 -15.41
C GLY A 41 -15.64 -2.31 -15.29
N ALA A 42 -14.63 -2.39 -16.15
CA ALA A 42 -13.52 -1.43 -16.18
C ALA A 42 -14.08 -0.02 -16.39
N ALA A 43 -14.34 0.70 -15.28
CA ALA A 43 -14.44 2.14 -15.33
C ALA A 43 -13.11 2.63 -15.94
N PRO A 44 -13.10 3.67 -16.79
CA PRO A 44 -11.85 4.37 -17.02
C PRO A 44 -11.44 4.86 -15.65
N THR A 45 -10.51 4.13 -15.01
CA THR A 45 -9.76 4.62 -13.87
C THR A 45 -9.41 6.02 -14.30
N ARG A 46 -9.80 7.04 -13.54
CA ARG A 46 -9.11 8.32 -13.70
C ARG A 46 -7.67 7.95 -13.46
N THR A 47 -6.92 7.72 -14.53
CA THR A 47 -5.48 7.58 -14.54
C THR A 47 -5.07 8.98 -14.17
N VAL A 48 -5.06 9.24 -12.85
CA VAL A 48 -4.31 10.34 -12.30
C VAL A 48 -2.92 10.04 -12.79
N ALA A 49 -2.49 10.78 -13.82
CA ALA A 49 -1.22 10.57 -14.46
C ALA A 49 -0.19 10.56 -13.33
N LEU A 50 0.50 9.43 -13.17
CA LEU A 50 1.53 9.33 -12.16
C LEU A 50 2.61 10.36 -12.50
N ASP A 51 3.17 10.95 -11.46
CA ASP A 51 4.35 11.79 -11.64
C ASP A 51 5.40 11.01 -12.45
N PRO A 52 6.06 11.63 -13.46
CA PRO A 52 7.05 10.95 -14.30
C PRO A 52 8.13 10.20 -13.52
N LYS A 53 8.49 10.69 -12.33
CA LYS A 53 9.45 10.03 -11.44
C LYS A 53 8.91 8.70 -10.92
N TRP A 54 7.64 8.65 -10.55
CA TRP A 54 7.00 7.41 -10.09
C TRP A 54 6.80 6.44 -11.24
N GLU A 55 6.37 6.91 -12.40
CA GLU A 55 6.19 6.06 -13.57
C GLU A 55 7.51 5.39 -13.98
N LYS A 56 8.63 6.14 -13.99
CA LYS A 56 9.97 5.58 -14.27
C LYS A 56 10.36 4.46 -13.32
N ARG A 57 10.10 4.63 -12.02
CA ARG A 57 10.38 3.62 -10.99
C ARG A 57 9.53 2.38 -11.22
N PHE A 58 8.24 2.59 -11.49
CA PHE A 58 7.28 1.51 -11.65
C PHE A 58 7.57 0.71 -12.91
N ALA A 59 7.89 1.37 -14.02
CA ALA A 59 8.30 0.71 -15.26
C ALA A 59 9.52 -0.21 -15.06
N PHE A 60 10.49 0.20 -14.22
CA PHE A 60 11.62 -0.68 -13.88
C PHE A 60 11.16 -1.94 -13.13
N PHE A 61 10.27 -1.81 -12.14
CA PHE A 61 9.75 -2.96 -11.39
C PHE A 61 8.77 -3.82 -12.20
N ASP A 62 7.98 -3.22 -13.09
CA ASP A 62 7.11 -3.92 -14.04
C ASP A 62 7.95 -4.86 -14.94
N ALA A 63 9.13 -4.38 -15.40
CA ALA A 63 10.00 -5.14 -16.28
C ALA A 63 10.91 -6.16 -15.56
N ASN A 64 11.37 -5.85 -14.34
CA ASN A 64 12.42 -6.63 -13.68
C ASN A 64 12.01 -7.26 -12.34
N GLY A 65 10.79 -7.00 -11.86
CA GLY A 65 10.27 -7.56 -10.62
C GLY A 65 10.78 -6.88 -9.36
N SER A 66 10.88 -7.65 -8.27
CA SER A 66 11.28 -7.16 -6.95
C SER A 66 12.69 -6.55 -6.96
N PRO A 67 12.95 -5.48 -6.18
CA PRO A 67 14.28 -4.89 -6.05
C PRO A 67 15.37 -5.86 -5.57
N PHE A 68 15.01 -6.96 -4.91
CA PHE A 68 15.95 -7.98 -4.44
C PHE A 68 15.99 -9.24 -5.31
N SER A 69 15.27 -9.25 -6.43
CA SER A 69 15.36 -10.32 -7.43
C SER A 69 16.72 -10.33 -8.14
N LYS A 70 17.09 -11.47 -8.72
CA LYS A 70 18.34 -11.58 -9.50
C LYS A 70 18.26 -10.74 -10.76
N GLU A 71 17.09 -10.69 -11.37
CA GLU A 71 16.75 -9.98 -12.58
C GLU A 71 16.89 -8.46 -12.38
N ALA A 72 16.24 -7.90 -11.36
CA ALA A 72 16.38 -6.48 -11.02
C ALA A 72 17.82 -6.13 -10.62
N THR A 73 18.51 -7.04 -9.91
CA THR A 73 19.93 -6.83 -9.55
C THR A 73 20.81 -6.76 -10.80
N ALA A 74 20.61 -7.64 -11.78
CA ALA A 74 21.35 -7.63 -13.03
C ALA A 74 21.06 -6.36 -13.84
N ALA A 75 19.78 -6.04 -14.06
CA ALA A 75 19.36 -4.84 -14.79
C ALA A 75 19.86 -3.54 -14.12
N SER A 76 19.90 -3.49 -12.79
CA SER A 76 20.40 -2.30 -12.07
C SER A 76 21.88 -1.98 -12.34
N ARG A 77 22.68 -2.96 -12.80
CA ARG A 77 24.10 -2.77 -13.10
C ARG A 77 24.32 -2.04 -14.42
N GLU A 78 23.34 -2.10 -15.32
CA GLU A 78 23.35 -1.39 -16.60
C GLU A 78 22.97 0.10 -16.43
N LEU A 79 22.35 0.44 -15.30
CA LEU A 79 21.95 1.81 -14.98
C LEU A 79 23.12 2.63 -14.42
N GLY A 80 23.12 3.91 -14.75
CA GLY A 80 23.99 4.89 -14.09
C GLY A 80 23.68 5.02 -12.58
N PHE A 81 24.66 5.42 -11.78
CA PHE A 81 24.53 5.49 -10.32
C PHE A 81 23.32 6.31 -9.85
N GLY A 82 23.10 7.50 -10.42
CA GLY A 82 22.00 8.37 -10.02
C GLY A 82 20.62 7.81 -10.37
N GLU A 83 20.50 7.11 -11.50
CA GLU A 83 19.27 6.45 -11.90
C GLU A 83 18.96 5.25 -11.01
N ARG A 84 19.97 4.40 -10.76
CA ARG A 84 19.85 3.29 -9.81
C ARG A 84 19.45 3.80 -8.43
N ALA A 85 20.12 4.81 -7.90
CA ALA A 85 19.76 5.40 -6.62
C ALA A 85 18.32 5.95 -6.64
N GLY A 86 17.90 6.62 -7.71
CA GLY A 86 16.55 7.15 -7.86
C GLY A 86 15.45 6.09 -7.87
N ILE A 87 15.75 4.89 -8.38
CA ILE A 87 14.83 3.75 -8.44
C ILE A 87 14.74 3.04 -7.09
N PHE A 88 15.88 2.67 -6.53
CA PHE A 88 15.95 1.78 -5.37
C PHE A 88 15.90 2.52 -4.03
N PHE A 89 16.17 3.83 -4.01
CA PHE A 89 16.27 4.60 -2.77
C PHE A 89 15.26 5.76 -2.71
N ASN A 90 14.75 6.01 -1.51
CA ASN A 90 13.87 7.13 -1.20
C ASN A 90 14.38 7.88 0.03
N ILE A 91 14.94 9.07 -0.19
CA ILE A 91 15.50 9.91 0.87
C ILE A 91 14.45 10.36 1.90
N TRP A 92 13.21 10.58 1.48
CA TRP A 92 12.13 10.96 2.39
C TRP A 92 11.71 9.80 3.28
N ALA A 93 11.69 8.59 2.74
CA ALA A 93 11.47 7.39 3.55
C ALA A 93 12.63 7.12 4.51
N LEU A 94 13.88 7.36 4.10
CA LEU A 94 15.04 7.27 5.01
C LEU A 94 14.89 8.25 6.17
N ALA A 95 14.51 9.50 5.90
CA ALA A 95 14.48 10.56 6.92
C ALA A 95 13.23 10.51 7.82
N LEU A 96 12.08 10.12 7.28
CA LEU A 96 10.78 10.19 7.96
C LEU A 96 10.20 8.81 8.31
N GLY A 97 10.77 7.73 7.78
CA GLY A 97 10.44 6.36 8.15
C GLY A 97 8.97 6.04 7.97
N ILE A 98 8.34 5.56 9.04
CA ILE A 98 6.92 5.17 9.03
C ILE A 98 5.97 6.33 8.69
N ILE A 99 6.32 7.57 9.05
CA ILE A 99 5.49 8.75 8.75
C ILE A 99 5.35 8.90 7.23
N TYR A 100 6.43 8.63 6.49
CA TYR A 100 6.39 8.66 5.03
C TYR A 100 5.57 7.51 4.43
N PHE A 101 5.60 6.33 5.06
CA PHE A 101 4.76 5.20 4.64
C PHE A 101 3.27 5.50 4.85
N ILE A 102 2.91 6.16 5.94
CA ILE A 102 1.54 6.65 6.18
C ILE A 102 1.15 7.68 5.11
N TYR A 103 2.05 8.61 4.78
CA TYR A 103 1.84 9.58 3.69
C TYR A 103 1.62 8.90 2.33
N LEU A 104 2.41 7.88 1.98
CA LEU A 104 2.20 7.06 0.79
C LEU A 104 0.94 6.17 0.88
N GLY A 105 0.31 6.10 2.06
CA GLY A 105 -0.85 5.29 2.38
C GLY A 105 -0.58 3.79 2.29
N ILE A 106 0.59 3.35 2.76
CA ILE A 106 0.98 1.96 2.99
C ILE A 106 1.34 1.71 4.48
N PRO A 107 0.46 2.09 5.43
CA PRO A 107 0.78 2.03 6.86
C PRO A 107 1.04 0.61 7.36
N ARG A 108 0.41 -0.43 6.80
CA ARG A 108 0.58 -1.81 7.29
C ARG A 108 1.99 -2.32 7.04
N ARG A 109 2.57 -2.01 5.88
CA ARG A 109 3.99 -2.30 5.60
C ARG A 109 4.94 -1.49 6.46
N GLY A 110 4.60 -0.23 6.72
CA GLY A 110 5.36 0.63 7.63
C GLY A 110 5.45 0.01 9.03
N LEU A 111 4.29 -0.35 9.60
CA LEU A 111 4.20 -1.02 10.89
C LEU A 111 4.83 -2.43 10.86
N GLY A 112 4.65 -3.18 9.77
CA GLY A 112 5.23 -4.51 9.59
C GLY A 112 6.75 -4.51 9.61
N LEU A 113 7.41 -3.41 9.22
CA LEU A 113 8.85 -3.23 9.39
C LEU A 113 9.22 -2.77 10.81
N LEU A 114 8.41 -1.90 11.42
CA LEU A 114 8.66 -1.35 12.76
C LEU A 114 8.59 -2.41 13.88
N LEU A 115 7.57 -3.28 13.85
CA LEU A 115 7.33 -4.27 14.89
C LEU A 115 8.52 -5.22 15.14
N PRO A 116 9.08 -5.91 14.12
CA PRO A 116 10.27 -6.75 14.33
C PRO A 116 11.48 -5.92 14.74
N ALA A 117 11.64 -4.68 14.26
CA ALA A 117 12.73 -3.82 14.68
C ALA A 117 12.66 -3.47 16.18
N ILE A 118 11.46 -3.21 16.73
CA ILE A 118 11.25 -3.03 18.17
C ILE A 118 11.57 -4.32 18.94
N ALA A 119 11.18 -5.49 18.43
CA ALA A 119 11.54 -6.77 19.07
C ALA A 119 13.06 -6.97 19.15
N ILE A 120 13.78 -6.69 18.07
CA ILE A 120 15.26 -6.73 18.03
C ILE A 120 15.85 -5.69 19.00
N ALA A 121 15.29 -4.49 19.03
CA ALA A 121 15.71 -3.42 19.94
C ALA A 121 15.64 -3.86 21.42
N MET A 122 14.54 -4.51 21.82
CA MET A 122 14.36 -5.02 23.18
C MET A 122 15.39 -6.09 23.54
N VAL A 123 15.69 -7.00 22.59
CA VAL A 123 16.74 -8.02 22.78
C VAL A 123 18.11 -7.37 22.95
N LEU A 124 18.47 -6.43 22.07
CA LEU A 124 19.75 -5.71 22.14
C LEU A 124 19.87 -4.86 23.41
N TRP A 125 18.77 -4.29 23.89
CA TRP A 125 18.74 -3.57 25.17
C TRP A 125 19.02 -4.49 26.37
N GLY A 126 18.55 -5.74 26.32
CA GLY A 126 18.94 -6.76 27.30
C GLY A 126 20.45 -7.05 27.26
N PHE A 127 21.02 -7.22 26.07
CA PHE A 127 22.47 -7.40 25.91
C PHE A 127 23.29 -6.23 26.44
N ASP A 128 22.83 -4.99 26.25
CA ASP A 128 23.46 -3.82 26.85
C ASP A 128 23.44 -3.87 28.38
N THR A 129 22.27 -4.16 28.95
CA THR A 129 22.05 -4.19 30.40
C THR A 129 22.87 -5.28 31.09
N PHE A 130 22.99 -6.46 30.48
CA PHE A 130 23.61 -7.62 31.12
C PHE A 130 25.05 -7.90 30.66
N LEU A 131 25.40 -7.54 29.43
CA LEU A 131 26.71 -7.83 28.81
C LEU A 131 27.49 -6.57 28.41
N TYR A 132 26.99 -5.36 28.72
CA TYR A 132 27.62 -4.07 28.38
C TYR A 132 27.90 -3.91 26.88
N PHE A 133 26.99 -4.42 26.04
CA PHE A 133 27.06 -4.35 24.59
C PHE A 133 25.80 -3.73 23.97
N ALA A 134 25.87 -2.43 23.65
CA ALA A 134 24.83 -1.69 22.92
C ALA A 134 25.33 -1.17 21.55
N PRO A 135 25.08 -1.91 20.45
CA PRO A 135 25.31 -1.38 19.11
C PRO A 135 24.22 -0.37 18.72
N ASN A 136 24.38 0.92 19.03
CA ASN A 136 23.38 1.97 18.71
C ASN A 136 23.04 2.13 17.21
N TRP A 137 23.82 1.52 16.31
CA TRP A 137 23.59 1.57 14.86
C TRP A 137 22.36 0.78 14.40
N TYR A 138 21.77 -0.11 15.22
CA TYR A 138 20.63 -0.92 14.80
C TYR A 138 19.41 -0.07 14.40
N TRP A 139 19.18 1.08 15.06
CA TRP A 139 18.10 1.98 14.69
C TRP A 139 18.30 2.55 13.28
N MET A 140 19.55 2.84 12.89
CA MET A 140 19.89 3.33 11.56
C MET A 140 19.53 2.31 10.47
N VAL A 141 19.64 1.01 10.77
CA VAL A 141 19.25 -0.06 9.84
C VAL A 141 17.77 0.04 9.47
N LEU A 142 16.88 0.28 10.44
CA LEU A 142 15.45 0.42 10.18
C LEU A 142 15.17 1.61 9.24
N TRP A 143 15.81 2.75 9.47
CA TRP A 143 15.68 3.92 8.59
C TRP A 143 16.15 3.58 7.17
N VAL A 144 17.28 2.88 7.02
CA VAL A 144 17.78 2.43 5.71
C VAL A 144 16.78 1.49 5.04
N ILE A 145 16.19 0.54 5.78
CA ILE A 145 15.18 -0.38 5.26
C ILE A 145 13.96 0.39 4.74
N TYR A 146 13.47 1.40 5.46
CA TYR A 146 12.41 2.27 4.93
C TYR A 146 12.83 2.96 3.63
N GLY A 147 14.05 3.51 3.60
CA GLY A 147 14.64 4.15 2.42
C GLY A 147 14.66 3.28 1.18
N VAL A 148 15.08 2.01 1.32
CA VAL A 148 15.26 1.10 0.17
C VAL A 148 13.98 0.36 -0.26
N THR A 149 12.97 0.29 0.61
CA THR A 149 11.74 -0.47 0.31
C THR A 149 10.55 0.40 -0.11
N ALA A 150 10.53 1.68 0.28
CA ALA A 150 9.37 2.57 0.06
C ALA A 150 8.92 2.63 -1.41
N ASN A 151 9.85 2.75 -2.35
CA ASN A 151 9.51 2.90 -3.77
C ASN A 151 8.80 1.65 -4.30
N TYR A 152 9.30 0.47 -3.97
CA TYR A 152 8.73 -0.79 -4.40
C TYR A 152 7.39 -1.10 -3.70
N TYR A 153 7.26 -0.73 -2.42
CA TYR A 153 5.98 -0.91 -1.76
C TYR A 153 4.89 0.01 -2.26
N TYR A 154 5.26 1.24 -2.62
CA TYR A 154 4.33 2.13 -3.28
C TYR A 154 3.95 1.63 -4.68
N TYR A 155 4.91 1.06 -5.42
CA TYR A 155 4.66 0.35 -6.68
C TYR A 155 3.58 -0.72 -6.50
N ILE A 156 3.72 -1.63 -5.53
CA ILE A 156 2.72 -2.69 -5.31
C ILE A 156 1.35 -2.11 -4.93
N LYS A 157 1.32 -1.04 -4.12
CA LYS A 157 0.05 -0.38 -3.79
C LYS A 157 -0.64 0.12 -5.06
N ILE A 158 0.08 0.75 -5.97
CA ILE A 158 -0.51 1.37 -7.16
C ILE A 158 -0.83 0.34 -8.24
N ARG A 159 0.08 -0.62 -8.52
CA ARG A 159 -0.10 -1.62 -9.58
C ARG A 159 -0.96 -2.81 -9.16
N HIS A 160 -0.93 -3.20 -7.89
CA HIS A 160 -1.63 -4.40 -7.40
C HIS A 160 -2.69 -4.10 -6.34
N GLY A 161 -2.83 -2.86 -5.88
CA GLY A 161 -3.87 -2.47 -4.91
C GLY A 161 -3.66 -3.03 -3.50
N ARG A 162 -2.45 -3.48 -3.14
CA ARG A 162 -2.19 -4.18 -1.87
C ARG A 162 -1.34 -3.36 -0.88
N ASP A 163 -1.73 -3.42 0.40
CA ASP A 163 -0.93 -3.04 1.57
C ASP A 163 -1.10 -4.15 2.62
N GLU A 164 -0.06 -4.95 2.83
CA GLU A 164 -0.07 -6.18 3.64
C GLU A 164 0.81 -6.02 4.89
N TRP A 165 0.53 -6.83 5.92
CA TRP A 165 1.28 -6.81 7.19
C TRP A 165 2.65 -7.51 7.12
N ASN A 166 2.83 -8.43 6.16
CA ASN A 166 4.10 -9.11 5.96
C ASN A 166 4.92 -8.38 4.89
N PRO A 167 5.88 -7.52 5.26
CA PRO A 167 6.70 -6.79 4.30
C PRO A 167 7.58 -7.71 3.46
N ALA A 168 8.06 -8.84 4.01
CA ALA A 168 9.02 -9.70 3.33
C ALA A 168 8.42 -10.48 2.14
N LYS A 169 7.11 -10.74 2.15
CA LYS A 169 6.44 -11.60 1.16
C LYS A 169 6.70 -11.18 -0.29
N ASP A 170 6.63 -9.88 -0.57
CA ASP A 170 6.82 -9.38 -1.94
C ASP A 170 8.28 -8.97 -2.22
N LEU A 171 9.12 -8.81 -1.19
CA LEU A 171 10.51 -8.39 -1.38
C LEU A 171 11.38 -9.51 -1.96
N PHE A 172 11.06 -10.77 -1.71
CA PHE A 172 11.88 -11.91 -2.13
C PHE A 172 11.17 -12.82 -3.15
N SER A 173 10.09 -12.33 -3.75
CA SER A 173 9.34 -12.99 -4.82
C SER A 173 9.89 -12.71 -6.21
#